data_AF-F0XWB3-F1
#
_entry.id   AF-F0XWB3-F1
#
_cell.length_a   1.000
_cell.length_b   1.000
_cell.length_c   1.000
_cell.angle_alpha   90.00
_cell.angle_beta   90.00
_cell.angle_gamma   90.00
#
_symmetry.space_group_name_H-M   'P 1'
#
loop_
_entity.id
_entity.type
_entity.pdbx_description
1 polymer ?
#
loop_
_entity_poly.entity_id
_entity_poly.type
_entity_poly.pdbx_seq_one_letter_code
_entity_poly.pdbx_strand_id
1 'polypeptide(L)'
;LAPILAQLRRTKSPFVIEIDPYLAWRQSYYDISLAFALFDLGPESPPQFVDAGSGSSYRNLFDAMLDAVRWALYAEGYGDLDIVVGKVGWP
;
A
#
# COMPACT_ATOMS: atom_id res chain seq x y z
N LEU A 1 -2.29 17.18 5.12
CA LEU A 1 -1.34 16.19 5.69
C LEU A 1 0.04 16.79 5.99
N ALA A 2 0.59 17.65 5.12
CA ALA A 2 1.93 18.25 5.29
C ALA A 2 2.30 18.73 6.71
N PRO A 3 1.44 19.46 7.48
CA PRO A 3 1.79 19.86 8.85
C PRO A 3 1.98 18.67 9.81
N ILE A 4 1.20 17.60 9.64
CA ILE A 4 1.29 16.38 10.46
C ILE A 4 2.55 15.61 10.07
N LEU A 5 2.83 15.45 8.78
CA LEU A 5 4.04 14.77 8.30
C LEU A 5 5.32 15.50 8.77
N ALA A 6 5.31 16.84 8.75
CA ALA A 6 6.39 17.64 9.31
C ALA A 6 6.58 17.43 10.81
N GLN A 7 5.49 17.32 11.57
CA GLN A 7 5.54 17.03 12.99
C GLN A 7 6.13 15.64 13.26
N LEU A 8 5.65 14.61 12.56
CA LEU A 8 6.12 13.23 12.68
C LEU A 8 7.62 13.13 12.37
N ARG A 9 8.08 13.78 11.29
CA ARG A 9 9.50 13.82 10.92
C ARG A 9 10.33 14.50 12.01
N ARG A 10 9.85 15.62 12.56
CA ARG A 10 10.54 16.36 13.64
C ARG A 10 10.68 15.53 14.91
N THR A 11 9.66 14.74 15.26
CA THR A 11 9.66 13.89 16.46
C THR A 11 10.23 12.49 16.23
N LYS A 12 10.68 12.17 15.00
CA LYS A 12 11.10 10.83 14.60
C LYS A 12 10.04 9.76 14.89
N SER A 13 8.78 10.13 14.67
CA SER A 13 7.63 9.25 14.86
C SER A 13 7.22 8.64 13.52
N PRO A 14 6.80 7.36 13.50
CA PRO A 14 6.37 6.72 12.25
C PRO A 14 5.02 7.27 11.78
N PHE A 15 4.77 7.15 10.48
CA PHE A 15 3.46 7.33 9.88
C PHE A 15 2.67 6.02 9.98
N VAL A 16 1.69 5.99 10.88
CA VAL A 16 0.86 4.81 11.12
C VAL A 16 -0.32 4.82 10.15
N ILE A 17 -0.50 3.72 9.41
CA ILE A 17 -1.57 3.56 8.43
C ILE A 17 -2.41 2.32 8.69
N GLU A 18 -3.64 2.36 8.19
CA GLU A 18 -4.50 1.20 8.04
C GLU A 18 -4.46 0.77 6.57
N ILE A 19 -4.21 -0.52 6.34
CA ILE A 19 -4.32 -1.13 5.01
C ILE A 19 -5.43 -2.17 5.08
N ASP A 20 -6.48 -2.01 4.27
CA ASP A 20 -7.62 -2.92 4.23
C ASP A 20 -7.81 -3.48 2.80
N PRO A 21 -7.14 -4.61 2.47
CA PRO A 21 -7.28 -5.25 1.17
C PRO A 21 -8.71 -5.77 0.93
N TYR A 22 -9.43 -6.18 1.98
CA TYR A 22 -10.80 -6.67 1.86
C TYR A 22 -11.74 -5.55 1.39
N LEU A 23 -11.67 -4.37 2.01
CA LEU A 23 -12.49 -3.24 1.62
C LEU A 23 -12.19 -2.79 0.19
N ALA A 24 -10.90 -2.70 -0.18
CA ALA A 24 -10.48 -2.35 -1.53
C ALA A 24 -11.00 -3.35 -2.58
N TRP A 25 -10.84 -4.65 -2.31
CA TRP A 25 -11.41 -5.71 -3.15
C TRP A 25 -12.93 -5.61 -3.25
N ARG A 26 -13.64 -5.48 -2.12
CA ARG A 26 -15.11 -5.41 -2.10
C ARG A 26 -15.65 -4.23 -2.89
N GLN A 27 -14.95 -3.09 -2.87
CA GLN A 27 -15.35 -1.88 -3.62
C GLN A 27 -15.06 -2.00 -5.12
N SER A 28 -14.06 -2.78 -5.52
CA SER A 28 -13.60 -2.91 -6.92
C SER A 28 -13.51 -4.38 -7.37
N TYR A 29 -14.48 -5.21 -6.98
CA TYR A 29 -14.40 -6.66 -7.11
C TYR A 29 -14.39 -7.18 -8.56
N TYR A 30 -14.74 -6.32 -9.52
CA TYR A 30 -14.61 -6.61 -10.95
C TYR A 30 -13.17 -6.47 -11.45
N ASP A 31 -12.38 -5.57 -10.85
CA ASP A 31 -11.02 -5.24 -11.29
C ASP A 31 -9.95 -5.92 -10.42
N ILE A 32 -10.26 -6.15 -9.15
CA ILE A 32 -9.40 -6.76 -8.15
C ILE A 32 -9.84 -8.20 -7.95
N SER A 33 -8.94 -9.15 -8.18
CA SER A 33 -9.25 -10.56 -7.98
C SER A 33 -9.19 -10.89 -6.50
N LEU A 34 -10.01 -11.84 -6.08
CA LEU A 34 -9.97 -12.33 -4.70
C LEU A 34 -8.60 -12.94 -4.36
N ALA A 35 -7.96 -13.64 -5.31
CA ALA A 35 -6.64 -14.23 -5.12
C ALA A 35 -5.55 -13.16 -4.83
N PHE A 36 -5.61 -12.01 -5.49
CA PHE A 36 -4.70 -10.89 -5.24
C PHE A 36 -4.93 -10.23 -3.89
N ALA A 37 -6.18 -10.17 -3.43
CA ALA A 37 -6.51 -9.66 -2.10
C ALA A 37 -6.11 -10.63 -0.96
N LEU A 38 -6.08 -11.94 -1.24
CA LEU A 38 -5.80 -13.01 -0.28
C LEU A 38 -4.34 -13.52 -0.26
N PHE A 39 -3.41 -12.86 -0.98
CA PHE A 39 -2.02 -13.31 -1.13
C PHE A 39 -1.87 -14.69 -1.80
N ASP A 40 -2.83 -15.08 -2.65
CA ASP A 40 -2.88 -16.40 -3.28
C ASP A 40 -2.22 -16.44 -4.68
N LEU A 41 -1.74 -15.31 -5.19
CA LEU A 41 -0.94 -15.30 -6.42
C LEU A 41 0.53 -15.63 -6.11
N GLY A 42 0.91 -16.87 -6.41
CA GLY A 42 2.29 -17.33 -6.29
C GLY A 42 3.25 -16.73 -7.34
N PRO A 43 4.56 -17.04 -7.24
CA PRO A 43 5.59 -16.52 -8.14
C PRO A 43 5.34 -16.82 -9.63
N GLU A 44 4.78 -18.01 -9.90
CA GLU A 44 4.43 -18.50 -11.24
C GLU A 44 3.20 -17.81 -11.85
N SER A 45 2.38 -17.16 -11.02
CA SER A 45 1.22 -16.41 -11.49
C SER A 45 1.66 -15.07 -12.11
N PRO A 46 1.01 -14.63 -13.20
CA PRO A 46 1.24 -13.28 -13.72
C PRO A 46 0.88 -12.25 -12.64
N PRO A 47 1.61 -11.12 -12.56
CA PRO A 47 1.23 -10.03 -11.66
C PRO A 47 -0.14 -9.50 -12.08
N GLN A 48 -1.00 -9.23 -11.09
CA GLN A 48 -2.29 -8.63 -11.38
C GLN A 48 -2.17 -7.14 -11.69
N PHE A 49 -1.26 -6.46 -11.01
CA PHE A 49 -1.05 -5.03 -11.18
C PHE A 49 0.41 -4.76 -11.52
N VAL A 50 0.64 -3.93 -12.53
CA VAL A 50 1.96 -3.41 -12.88
C VAL A 50 1.84 -1.89 -12.88
N ASP A 51 2.62 -1.24 -12.01
CA ASP A 51 2.64 0.22 -11.96
C ASP A 51 3.35 0.77 -13.20
N ALA A 52 2.65 1.59 -13.98
CA ALA A 52 3.17 2.15 -15.23
C ALA A 52 4.30 3.18 -14.99
N GLY A 53 4.36 3.79 -13.80
CA GLY A 53 5.38 4.77 -13.45
C GLY A 53 6.73 4.12 -13.13
N SER A 54 6.74 3.13 -12.24
CA SER A 54 7.96 2.46 -11.75
C SER A 54 8.31 1.16 -12.50
N GLY A 55 7.33 0.54 -13.17
CA GLY A 55 7.46 -0.82 -13.71
C GLY A 55 7.34 -1.92 -12.66
N SER A 56 7.05 -1.57 -11.40
CA SER A 56 6.90 -2.55 -10.32
C SER A 56 5.70 -3.46 -10.54
N SER A 57 5.91 -4.75 -10.34
CA SER A 57 4.88 -5.79 -10.55
C SER A 57 4.41 -6.35 -9.22
N TYR A 58 3.10 -6.32 -8.98
CA TYR A 58 2.49 -6.73 -7.72
C TYR A 58 1.64 -7.98 -7.89
N ARG A 59 1.84 -8.91 -6.96
CA ARG A 59 1.09 -10.17 -6.84
C ARG A 59 0.20 -10.24 -5.60
N ASN A 60 0.27 -9.24 -4.73
CA ASN A 60 -0.72 -9.07 -3.68
C ASN A 60 -1.12 -7.60 -3.55
N LEU A 61 -2.37 -7.39 -3.17
CA LEU A 61 -2.98 -6.07 -3.07
C LEU A 61 -2.36 -5.24 -1.94
N PHE A 62 -1.93 -5.90 -0.86
CA PHE A 62 -1.31 -5.24 0.28
C PHE A 62 -0.03 -4.49 -0.10
N ASP A 63 0.87 -5.13 -0.84
CA ASP A 63 2.13 -4.52 -1.28
C ASP A 63 1.86 -3.36 -2.25
N ALA A 64 0.89 -3.52 -3.16
CA ALA A 64 0.49 -2.44 -4.06
C ALA A 64 -0.03 -1.22 -3.29
N MET A 65 -0.86 -1.43 -2.27
CA MET A 65 -1.39 -0.35 -1.42
C MET A 65 -0.30 0.29 -0.55
N LEU A 66 0.57 -0.51 0.06
CA LEU A 66 1.67 -0.01 0.90
C LEU A 66 2.65 0.83 0.07
N ASP A 67 2.99 0.37 -1.12
CA ASP A 67 3.94 1.08 -1.98
C ASP A 67 3.34 2.37 -2.56
N ALA A 68 2.03 2.39 -2.84
CA ALA A 68 1.35 3.63 -3.19
C ALA A 68 1.46 4.69 -2.09
N VAL A 69 1.35 4.30 -0.80
CA VAL A 69 1.57 5.23 0.33
C VAL A 69 3.04 5.68 0.40
N ARG A 70 3.99 4.76 0.22
CA ARG A 70 5.42 5.10 0.18
C ARG A 70 5.72 6.12 -0.90
N TRP A 71 5.19 5.90 -2.10
CA TRP A 71 5.38 6.80 -3.23
C TRP A 71 4.75 8.17 -2.98
N ALA A 72 3.56 8.23 -2.38
CA ALA A 72 2.92 9.49 -2.00
C ALA A 72 3.75 10.28 -0.98
N LEU A 73 4.32 9.61 0.04
CA LEU A 73 5.22 10.27 1.00
C LEU A 73 6.51 10.76 0.33
N TYR A 74 7.08 9.97 -0.59
CA TYR A 74 8.25 10.37 -1.35
C TYR A 74 7.98 11.63 -2.20
N ALA A 75 6.86 11.65 -2.93
CA ALA A 75 6.46 12.78 -3.77
C ALA A 75 6.24 14.08 -2.98
N GLU A 76 5.79 13.98 -1.73
CA GLU A 76 5.60 15.12 -0.82
C GLU A 76 6.89 15.51 -0.06
N GLY A 77 8.02 14.85 -0.31
CA GLY A 77 9.30 15.16 0.35
C GLY A 77 9.44 14.60 1.78
N TYR A 78 8.69 13.53 2.08
CA TYR A 78 8.70 12.80 3.35
C TYR A 78 9.02 11.30 3.18
N GLY A 79 9.75 10.94 2.11
CA GLY A 79 10.16 9.56 1.86
C GLY A 79 11.10 8.96 2.93
N ASP A 80 11.59 9.79 3.86
CA ASP A 80 12.40 9.41 5.02
C ASP A 80 11.58 8.99 6.24
N LEU A 81 10.24 9.12 6.21
CA LEU A 81 9.38 8.67 7.28
C LEU A 81 9.21 7.15 7.28
N ASP A 82 9.45 6.53 8.43
CA ASP A 82 9.07 5.14 8.67
C ASP A 82 7.55 4.98 8.59
N ILE A 83 7.10 3.93 7.90
CA ILE A 83 5.68 3.56 7.82
C ILE A 83 5.43 2.36 8.72
N VAL A 84 4.39 2.44 9.54
CA VAL A 84 3.92 1.32 10.37
C VAL A 84 2.49 0.98 9.97
N VAL A 85 2.24 -0.29 9.67
CA VAL A 85 0.88 -0.78 9.45
C VAL A 85 0.27 -1.05 10.83
N GLY A 86 -0.59 -0.13 11.29
CA GLY A 86 -1.25 -0.22 12.60
C GLY A 86 -2.47 -1.13 12.59
N LYS A 87 -3.08 -1.34 11.42
CA LYS A 87 -4.21 -2.25 11.24
C LYS A 87 -4.20 -2.84 9.84
N VAL A 88 -4.45 -4.15 9.81
CA VAL A 88 -4.78 -4.93 8.62
C VAL A 88 -5.88 -5.91 9.01
N GLY A 89 -6.84 -6.16 8.13
CA GLY A 89 -7.99 -6.98 8.50
C GLY A 89 -8.67 -7.66 7.32
N TRP A 90 -9.33 -8.75 7.64
CA TRP A 90 -10.26 -9.50 6.79
C TRP A 90 -11.39 -9.98 7.71
N PRO A 91 -12.68 -9.78 7.37
CA PRO A 91 -13.81 -10.17 8.22
C PRO A 91 -14.10 -11.68 8.22
#